data_AF-A0A969WMY9-F1
#
_entry.id   AF-A0A969WMY9-F1
#
_cell.length_a   1.000
_cell.length_b   1.000
_cell.length_c   1.000
_cell.angle_alpha   90.00
_cell.angle_beta   90.00
_cell.angle_gamma   90.00
#
_symmetry.space_group_name_H-M   'P 1'
#
loop_
_entity.id
_entity.type
_entity.pdbx_description
1 polymer ?
#
loop_
_entity_poly.entity_id
_entity_poly.type
_entity_poly.pdbx_seq_one_letter_code
_entity_poly.pdbx_strand_id
1 'polypeptide(L)'
;MKKNTQKYLVYPLLILAMLFWAYSFIWAKFALDYYHPISLIFFRTVISFVFLFFVLLIAKKQLRIKLKDLPIFILLAFFEPFLYFLGETNGLNRIDASTTAVIISTIPLFTPIVAYYFLKERFSLFNILGILISILGVIVIVFNVKMEILVSTEGLAFLFLAVVAALGFSVVVKRIPENYSVFTVIFYQNLIGAFLFLPLVLIFNLNEIIETGFVKEAVLPIIKLGVFASSLAFMFYINALRYMNISKANIFTNMIPVFTIIISWYVLGEAIDTKKILGIIFVLSGVFISQIGSKKASIK
;
A
#
# COMPACT_ATOMS: atom_id res chain seq x y z
N MET A 1 14.81 -23.05 -16.68
CA MET A 1 15.52 -22.46 -15.52
C MET A 1 15.03 -21.07 -15.10
N LYS A 2 14.78 -20.09 -16.01
CA LYS A 2 14.32 -18.72 -15.65
C LYS A 2 13.05 -18.60 -14.78
N LYS A 3 12.10 -19.55 -14.89
CA LYS A 3 10.81 -19.52 -14.18
C LYS A 3 10.91 -19.82 -12.67
N ASN A 4 11.93 -20.57 -12.23
CA ASN A 4 12.13 -20.91 -10.81
C ASN A 4 12.89 -19.81 -10.06
N THR A 5 13.87 -19.15 -10.68
CA THR A 5 14.57 -18.00 -10.07
C THR A 5 13.62 -16.82 -9.85
N GLN A 6 12.70 -16.57 -10.80
CA GLN A 6 11.64 -15.55 -10.66
C GLN A 6 10.70 -15.83 -9.48
N LYS A 7 10.51 -17.09 -9.09
CA LYS A 7 9.60 -17.47 -7.99
C LYS A 7 10.13 -17.07 -6.61
N TYR A 8 11.44 -17.02 -6.42
CA TYR A 8 12.03 -16.62 -5.13
C TYR A 8 12.27 -15.12 -5.03
N LEU A 9 12.45 -14.43 -6.17
CA LEU A 9 12.60 -12.98 -6.22
C LEU A 9 11.36 -12.21 -5.73
N VAL A 10 10.20 -12.87 -5.62
CA VAL A 10 8.96 -12.24 -5.13
C VAL A 10 9.06 -11.81 -3.67
N TYR A 11 9.75 -12.57 -2.81
CA TYR A 11 9.79 -12.27 -1.37
C TYR A 11 10.63 -11.04 -1.06
N PRO A 12 11.87 -10.87 -1.59
CA PRO A 12 12.61 -9.63 -1.43
C PRO A 12 11.87 -8.41 -1.98
N LEU A 13 11.17 -8.55 -3.12
CA LEU A 13 10.37 -7.47 -3.69
C LEU A 13 9.21 -7.06 -2.77
N LEU A 14 8.49 -8.03 -2.19
CA LEU A 14 7.44 -7.74 -1.21
C LEU A 14 8.02 -7.04 0.03
N ILE A 15 9.11 -7.55 0.58
CA ILE A 15 9.79 -6.94 1.73
C ILE A 15 10.18 -5.49 1.44
N LEU A 16 10.76 -5.21 0.26
CA LEU A 16 11.09 -3.85 -0.16
C LEU A 16 9.86 -2.96 -0.35
N ALA A 17 8.76 -3.50 -0.89
CA ALA A 17 7.50 -2.77 -1.00
C ALA A 17 6.98 -2.34 0.37
N MET A 18 6.95 -3.27 1.33
CA MET A 18 6.50 -3.00 2.70
C MET A 18 7.40 -1.99 3.42
N LEU A 19 8.70 -2.04 3.17
CA LEU A 19 9.65 -1.06 3.72
C LEU A 19 9.37 0.34 3.18
N PHE A 20 9.14 0.50 1.88
CA PHE A 20 8.79 1.80 1.29
C PHE A 20 7.42 2.30 1.76
N TRP A 21 6.43 1.42 1.93
CA TRP A 21 5.15 1.81 2.52
C TRP A 21 5.26 2.17 4.00
N ALA A 22 6.11 1.51 4.78
CA ALA A 22 6.38 1.92 6.17
C ALA A 22 6.99 3.33 6.25
N TYR A 23 8.02 3.61 5.43
CA TYR A 23 8.57 4.96 5.33
C TYR A 23 7.56 6.00 4.83
N SER A 24 6.59 5.58 4.00
CA SER A 24 5.59 6.49 3.44
C SER A 24 4.74 7.16 4.51
N PHE A 25 4.43 6.49 5.63
CA PHE A 25 3.70 7.12 6.73
C PHE A 25 4.47 8.31 7.33
N ILE A 26 5.78 8.17 7.47
CA ILE A 26 6.66 9.22 7.99
C ILE A 26 6.71 10.38 7.00
N TRP A 27 6.98 10.11 5.72
CA TRP A 27 7.02 11.15 4.69
C TRP A 27 5.67 11.86 4.52
N ALA A 28 4.56 11.12 4.63
CA ALA A 28 3.22 11.69 4.56
C ALA A 28 2.94 12.61 5.75
N LYS A 29 3.27 12.23 6.98
CA LYS A 29 3.12 13.10 8.15
C LYS A 29 3.87 14.43 7.97
N PHE A 30 5.14 14.39 7.57
CA PHE A 30 5.91 15.61 7.29
C PHE A 30 5.28 16.49 6.21
N ALA A 31 4.70 15.90 5.16
CA ALA A 31 4.07 16.68 4.10
C ALA A 31 2.69 17.23 4.50
N LEU A 32 1.97 16.51 5.38
CA LEU A 32 0.66 16.90 5.92
C LEU A 32 0.73 18.09 6.88
N ASP A 33 1.90 18.39 7.44
CA ASP A 33 2.13 19.61 8.23
C ASP A 33 1.99 20.90 7.37
N TYR A 34 2.06 20.77 6.04
CA TYR A 34 2.04 21.90 5.11
C TYR A 34 0.90 21.89 4.10
N TYR A 35 0.47 20.71 3.64
CA TYR A 35 -0.56 20.58 2.62
C TYR A 35 -1.71 19.69 3.07
N HIS A 36 -2.94 20.09 2.74
CA HIS A 36 -4.11 19.25 2.94
C HIS A 36 -3.96 17.85 2.29
N PRO A 37 -4.55 16.79 2.89
CA PRO A 37 -4.48 15.42 2.38
C PRO A 37 -4.75 15.27 0.87
N ILE A 38 -5.78 15.94 0.35
CA ILE A 38 -6.15 15.86 -1.07
C ILE A 38 -5.03 16.41 -1.96
N SER A 39 -4.45 17.55 -1.59
CA SER A 39 -3.32 18.19 -2.28
C SER A 39 -2.10 17.29 -2.27
N LEU A 40 -1.76 16.71 -1.11
CA LEU A 40 -0.65 15.77 -0.97
C LEU A 40 -0.82 14.55 -1.89
N ILE A 41 -2.01 13.96 -1.92
CA ILE A 41 -2.32 12.81 -2.78
C ILE A 41 -2.19 13.17 -4.26
N PHE A 42 -2.70 14.34 -4.64
CA PHE A 42 -2.55 14.84 -6.00
C PHE A 42 -1.08 15.01 -6.39
N PHE A 43 -0.26 15.68 -5.57
CA PHE A 43 1.15 15.89 -5.87
C PHE A 43 1.93 14.58 -5.99
N ARG A 44 1.75 13.64 -5.07
CA ARG A 44 2.47 12.35 -5.13
C ARG A 44 2.06 11.50 -6.34
N THR A 45 0.79 11.54 -6.75
CA THR A 45 0.33 10.81 -7.95
C THR A 45 0.84 11.46 -9.23
N VAL A 46 0.89 12.80 -9.28
CA VAL A 46 1.53 13.54 -10.37
C VAL A 46 3.00 13.19 -10.51
N ILE A 47 3.76 13.28 -9.42
CA ILE A 47 5.19 12.93 -9.41
C ILE A 47 5.40 11.47 -9.85
N SER A 48 4.56 10.55 -9.38
CA SER A 48 4.63 9.13 -9.73
C SER A 48 4.48 8.92 -11.25
N PHE A 49 3.42 9.44 -11.87
CA PHE A 49 3.22 9.23 -13.30
C PHE A 49 4.26 9.98 -14.15
N VAL A 50 4.70 11.17 -13.73
CA VAL A 50 5.76 11.93 -14.44
C VAL A 50 7.08 11.17 -14.37
N PHE A 51 7.47 10.67 -13.21
CA PHE A 51 8.65 9.83 -13.04
C PHE A 51 8.60 8.60 -13.96
N LEU A 52 7.48 7.87 -13.95
CA LEU A 52 7.31 6.68 -14.79
C LEU A 52 7.24 7.00 -16.28
N PHE A 53 6.70 8.16 -16.67
CA PHE A 53 6.74 8.63 -18.04
C PHE A 53 8.18 8.72 -18.55
N PHE A 54 9.06 9.40 -17.81
CA PHE A 54 10.48 9.51 -18.20
C PHE A 54 11.19 8.15 -18.22
N VAL A 55 10.94 7.29 -17.24
CA VAL A 55 11.50 5.92 -17.22
C VAL A 55 11.08 5.13 -18.47
N LEU A 56 9.80 5.20 -18.85
CA LEU A 56 9.25 4.48 -20.00
C LEU A 56 9.72 5.05 -21.34
N LEU A 57 9.90 6.37 -21.43
CA LEU A 57 10.51 7.04 -22.58
C LEU A 57 11.95 6.57 -22.79
N ILE A 58 12.78 6.60 -21.75
CA ILE A 58 14.19 6.17 -21.80
C ILE A 58 14.27 4.67 -22.17
N ALA A 59 13.39 3.85 -21.59
CA ALA A 59 13.33 2.42 -21.88
C ALA A 59 12.74 2.07 -23.26
N LYS A 60 12.29 3.07 -24.04
CA LYS A 60 11.63 2.92 -25.35
C LYS A 60 10.47 1.90 -25.31
N LYS A 61 9.70 1.90 -24.22
CA LYS A 61 8.54 1.00 -24.04
C LYS A 61 7.26 1.69 -24.46
N GLN A 62 6.33 0.92 -25.04
CA GLN A 62 5.04 1.46 -25.47
C GLN A 62 4.13 1.73 -24.26
N LEU A 63 3.55 2.94 -24.24
CA LEU A 63 2.56 3.40 -23.26
C LEU A 63 1.12 3.05 -23.63
N ARG A 64 0.89 2.19 -24.62
CA ARG A 64 -0.46 2.00 -25.17
C ARG A 64 -1.24 0.94 -24.38
N ILE A 65 -2.37 1.36 -23.81
CA ILE A 65 -3.44 0.44 -23.37
C ILE A 65 -4.51 0.36 -24.45
N LYS A 66 -5.16 -0.81 -24.56
CA LYS A 66 -6.30 -0.97 -25.46
C LYS A 66 -7.51 -0.27 -24.83
N LEU A 67 -8.28 0.47 -25.62
CA LEU A 67 -9.48 1.18 -25.14
C LEU A 67 -10.48 0.25 -24.43
N LYS A 68 -10.61 -1.00 -24.89
CA LYS A 68 -11.46 -2.02 -24.25
C LYS A 68 -11.04 -2.37 -22.82
N ASP A 69 -9.77 -2.16 -22.48
CA ASP A 69 -9.22 -2.44 -21.15
C ASP A 69 -9.26 -1.18 -20.26
N LEU A 70 -9.54 0.01 -20.81
CA LEU A 70 -9.62 1.25 -20.04
C LEU A 70 -10.54 1.18 -18.81
N PRO A 71 -11.73 0.53 -18.86
CA PRO A 71 -12.59 0.41 -17.67
C PRO A 71 -11.91 -0.30 -16.49
N ILE A 72 -11.08 -1.32 -16.74
CA ILE A 72 -10.38 -2.02 -15.65
C ILE A 72 -9.25 -1.17 -15.06
N PHE A 73 -8.62 -0.31 -15.86
CA PHE A 73 -7.64 0.68 -15.35
C PHE A 73 -8.30 1.80 -14.54
N ILE A 74 -9.49 2.27 -14.96
CA ILE A 74 -10.27 3.23 -14.17
C ILE A 74 -10.67 2.60 -12.84
N LEU A 75 -11.16 1.36 -12.85
CA LEU A 75 -11.54 0.66 -11.64
C LEU A 75 -10.33 0.40 -10.72
N LEU A 76 -9.16 0.09 -11.31
CA LEU A 76 -7.91 -0.07 -10.58
C LEU A 76 -7.57 1.22 -9.85
N ALA A 77 -7.53 2.34 -10.58
CA ALA A 77 -7.22 3.66 -10.03
C ALA A 77 -8.29 4.17 -9.05
N PHE A 78 -9.55 3.80 -9.25
CA PHE A 78 -10.66 4.15 -8.37
C PHE A 78 -10.50 3.50 -6.98
N PHE A 79 -10.19 2.20 -6.93
CA PHE A 79 -9.89 1.56 -5.66
C PHE A 79 -8.56 2.06 -5.09
N GLU A 80 -7.51 2.12 -5.91
CA GLU A 80 -6.20 2.59 -5.48
C GLU A 80 -5.44 3.19 -6.68
N PRO A 81 -5.19 4.51 -6.70
CA PRO A 81 -5.01 5.34 -5.50
C PRO A 81 -6.27 6.03 -4.94
N PHE A 82 -7.37 6.19 -5.67
CA PHE A 82 -8.41 7.18 -5.29
C PHE A 82 -9.07 6.92 -3.93
N LEU A 83 -9.85 5.86 -3.77
CA LEU A 83 -10.51 5.55 -2.49
C LEU A 83 -9.50 5.21 -1.40
N TYR A 84 -8.48 4.41 -1.73
CA TYR A 84 -7.48 3.99 -0.75
C TYR A 84 -6.71 5.17 -0.17
N PHE A 85 -6.14 6.06 -1.00
CA PHE A 85 -5.39 7.22 -0.48
C PHE A 85 -6.29 8.26 0.17
N LEU A 86 -7.54 8.43 -0.28
CA LEU A 86 -8.53 9.25 0.44
C LEU A 86 -8.69 8.75 1.87
N GLY A 87 -8.87 7.45 2.05
CA GLY A 87 -9.00 6.83 3.36
C GLY A 87 -7.70 6.87 4.18
N GLU A 88 -6.60 6.39 3.61
CA GLU A 88 -5.32 6.26 4.30
C GLU A 88 -4.79 7.63 4.73
N THR A 89 -4.74 8.60 3.82
CA THR A 89 -4.09 9.90 4.11
C THR A 89 -4.96 10.75 5.04
N ASN A 90 -6.28 10.74 4.91
CA ASN A 90 -7.16 11.45 5.85
C ASN A 90 -7.21 10.78 7.23
N GLY A 91 -7.17 9.45 7.26
CA GLY A 91 -7.05 8.68 8.49
C GLY A 91 -5.73 8.98 9.21
N LEU A 92 -4.61 8.91 8.48
CA LEU A 92 -3.28 9.26 8.98
C LEU A 92 -3.19 10.71 9.44
N ASN A 93 -3.93 11.64 8.83
CA ASN A 93 -3.92 13.03 9.29
C ASN A 93 -4.58 13.19 10.69
N ARG A 94 -5.51 12.29 11.04
CA ARG A 94 -6.33 12.37 12.27
C ARG A 94 -5.91 11.38 13.35
N ILE A 95 -5.15 10.35 12.98
CA ILE A 95 -4.71 9.25 13.84
C ILE A 95 -3.18 9.16 13.74
N ASP A 96 -2.52 8.66 14.78
CA ASP A 96 -1.08 8.45 14.75
C ASP A 96 -0.69 7.36 13.72
N ALA A 97 0.57 7.39 13.28
CA ALA A 97 1.06 6.50 12.24
C ALA A 97 1.04 5.01 12.67
N SER A 98 1.26 4.73 13.95
CA SER A 98 1.29 3.37 14.48
C SER A 98 -0.11 2.77 14.45
N THR A 99 -1.12 3.47 15.00
CA THR A 99 -2.53 3.03 14.96
C THR A 99 -3.04 2.93 13.53
N THR A 100 -2.63 3.86 12.65
CA THR A 100 -2.96 3.78 11.21
C THR A 100 -2.42 2.50 10.57
N ALA A 101 -1.13 2.20 10.74
CA ALA A 101 -0.50 1.00 10.18
C ALA A 101 -1.17 -0.30 10.65
N VAL A 102 -1.74 -0.28 11.85
CA VAL A 102 -2.39 -1.43 12.49
C VAL A 102 -3.75 -1.70 11.89
N ILE A 103 -4.55 -0.65 11.69
CA ILE A 103 -5.83 -0.78 11.02
C ILE A 103 -5.63 -1.23 9.57
N ILE A 104 -4.61 -0.69 8.87
CA ILE A 104 -4.24 -1.16 7.53
C ILE A 104 -3.77 -2.63 7.54
N SER A 105 -3.10 -3.08 8.60
CA SER A 105 -2.72 -4.49 8.80
C SER A 105 -3.91 -5.44 9.05
N THR A 106 -5.15 -4.94 9.04
CA THR A 106 -6.34 -5.80 9.01
C THR A 106 -6.74 -6.22 7.60
N ILE A 107 -6.20 -5.62 6.54
CA ILE A 107 -6.46 -6.01 5.14
C ILE A 107 -6.28 -7.53 4.92
N PRO A 108 -5.23 -8.20 5.44
CA PRO A 108 -5.03 -9.62 5.25
C PRO A 108 -6.09 -10.50 5.93
N LEU A 109 -6.82 -9.98 6.92
CA LEU A 109 -7.93 -10.71 7.57
C LEU A 109 -9.08 -10.95 6.58
N PHE A 110 -9.40 -9.93 5.79
CA PHE A 110 -10.53 -9.94 4.86
C PHE A 110 -10.13 -10.41 3.46
N THR A 111 -8.84 -10.35 3.13
CA THR A 111 -8.32 -10.74 1.80
C THR A 111 -8.73 -12.16 1.39
N PRO A 112 -8.62 -13.21 2.22
CA PRO A 112 -9.03 -14.57 1.84
C PRO A 112 -10.51 -14.66 1.45
N ILE A 113 -11.39 -13.92 2.12
CA ILE A 113 -12.83 -13.92 1.83
C ILE A 113 -13.05 -13.40 0.40
N VAL A 114 -12.49 -12.24 0.11
CA VAL A 114 -12.62 -11.60 -1.21
C VAL A 114 -11.93 -12.42 -2.30
N ALA A 115 -10.74 -12.96 -2.03
CA ALA A 115 -10.00 -13.80 -2.97
C ALA A 115 -10.72 -15.12 -3.27
N TYR A 116 -11.43 -15.70 -2.29
CA TYR A 116 -12.27 -16.89 -2.51
C TYR A 116 -13.43 -16.60 -3.46
N TYR A 117 -14.23 -15.58 -3.13
CA TYR A 117 -15.46 -15.29 -3.89
C TYR A 117 -15.18 -14.73 -5.29
N PHE A 118 -14.22 -13.82 -5.42
CA PHE A 118 -14.01 -13.08 -6.68
C PHE A 118 -12.92 -13.65 -7.59
N LEU A 119 -11.96 -14.38 -7.02
CA LEU A 119 -10.80 -14.94 -7.73
C LEU A 119 -10.74 -16.46 -7.68
N LYS A 120 -11.63 -17.10 -6.90
CA LYS A 120 -11.69 -18.56 -6.73
C LYS A 120 -10.36 -19.13 -6.21
N GLU A 121 -9.60 -18.33 -5.46
CA GLU A 121 -8.37 -18.79 -4.81
C GLU A 121 -8.73 -19.76 -3.67
N ARG A 122 -7.95 -20.84 -3.54
CA ARG A 122 -8.03 -21.77 -2.42
C ARG A 122 -6.90 -21.48 -1.44
N PHE A 123 -7.18 -21.67 -0.15
CA PHE A 123 -6.21 -21.41 0.92
C PHE A 123 -5.91 -22.70 1.68
N SER A 124 -4.65 -22.84 2.10
CA SER A 124 -4.26 -23.88 3.03
C SER A 124 -4.61 -23.46 4.46
N LEU A 125 -4.76 -24.44 5.36
CA LEU A 125 -4.87 -24.18 6.79
C LEU A 125 -3.69 -23.32 7.30
N PHE A 126 -2.48 -23.57 6.79
CA PHE A 126 -1.29 -22.78 7.11
C PHE A 126 -1.43 -21.30 6.69
N ASN A 127 -2.09 -21.00 5.57
CA ASN A 127 -2.33 -19.62 5.17
C ASN A 127 -3.21 -18.90 6.19
N ILE A 128 -4.31 -19.53 6.61
CA ILE A 128 -5.23 -18.95 7.62
C ILE A 128 -4.53 -18.79 8.97
N LEU A 129 -3.87 -19.84 9.46
CA LEU A 129 -3.13 -19.79 10.73
C LEU A 129 -2.04 -18.72 10.71
N GLY A 130 -1.30 -18.60 9.61
CA GLY A 130 -0.29 -17.56 9.45
C GLY A 130 -0.86 -16.15 9.52
N ILE A 131 -2.02 -15.91 8.88
CA ILE A 131 -2.74 -14.62 8.95
C ILE A 131 -3.12 -14.31 10.39
N LEU A 132 -3.74 -15.26 11.10
CA LEU A 132 -4.16 -15.08 12.49
C LEU A 132 -2.97 -14.80 13.41
N ILE A 133 -1.89 -15.58 13.31
CA ILE A 133 -0.66 -15.38 14.11
C ILE A 133 -0.04 -14.02 13.81
N SER A 134 0.00 -13.62 12.53
CA SER A 134 0.58 -12.33 12.14
C SER A 134 -0.22 -11.16 12.70
N ILE A 135 -1.55 -11.22 12.65
CA ILE A 135 -2.45 -10.21 13.23
C ILE A 135 -2.30 -10.16 14.75
N LEU A 136 -2.20 -11.31 15.42
CA LEU A 136 -1.92 -11.35 16.86
C LEU A 136 -0.62 -10.61 17.19
N GLY A 137 0.41 -10.78 16.37
CA GLY A 137 1.66 -10.02 16.50
C GLY A 137 1.48 -8.52 16.36
N VAL A 138 0.68 -8.07 15.37
CA VAL A 138 0.32 -6.65 15.22
C VAL A 138 -0.45 -6.16 16.45
N ILE A 139 -1.40 -6.91 16.99
CA ILE A 139 -2.14 -6.52 18.20
C ILE A 139 -1.18 -6.35 19.39
N VAL A 140 -0.26 -7.30 19.59
CA VAL A 140 0.74 -7.27 20.67
C VAL A 140 1.65 -6.04 20.58
N ILE A 141 2.06 -5.64 19.37
CA ILE A 141 2.84 -4.41 19.13
C ILE A 141 2.13 -3.17 19.66
N VAL A 142 0.80 -3.13 19.56
CA VAL A 142 0.00 -1.90 19.74
C VAL A 142 -0.62 -1.82 21.11
N PHE A 143 -0.79 -2.95 21.79
CA PHE A 143 -1.44 -3.04 23.11
C PHE A 143 -0.71 -2.28 24.24
N ASN A 144 0.40 -1.60 23.93
CA ASN A 144 1.14 -0.70 24.84
C ASN A 144 0.91 0.79 24.57
N VAL A 145 0.21 1.17 23.50
CA VAL A 145 -0.31 2.53 23.37
C VAL A 145 -1.30 2.69 24.51
N LYS A 146 -1.03 3.62 25.45
CA LYS A 146 -2.04 4.05 26.42
C LYS A 146 -3.32 4.26 25.61
N MET A 147 -4.32 3.40 25.81
CA MET A 147 -5.63 3.60 25.22
C MET A 147 -6.26 4.81 25.93
N GLU A 148 -5.72 6.00 25.70
CA GLU A 148 -6.51 7.19 25.71
C GLU A 148 -7.45 7.02 24.51
N ILE A 149 -8.65 6.52 24.81
CA ILE A 149 -9.74 6.29 23.87
C ILE A 149 -10.27 7.67 23.44
N LEU A 150 -9.43 8.42 22.75
CA LEU A 150 -9.74 9.66 22.03
C LEU A 150 -9.30 9.50 20.57
N VAL A 151 -9.42 8.28 20.03
CA VAL A 151 -9.17 8.03 18.60
C VAL A 151 -10.31 8.69 17.81
N SER A 152 -9.94 9.52 16.83
CA SER A 152 -10.90 10.18 15.94
C SER A 152 -11.79 9.13 15.23
N THR A 153 -13.10 9.19 15.48
CA THR A 153 -14.10 8.31 14.83
C THR A 153 -14.12 8.52 13.31
N GLU A 154 -13.96 9.76 12.86
CA GLU A 154 -13.81 10.12 11.45
C GLU A 154 -12.53 9.51 10.86
N GLY A 155 -11.40 9.60 11.58
CA GLY A 155 -10.16 8.96 11.18
C GLY A 155 -10.31 7.46 11.01
N LEU A 156 -10.99 6.79 11.95
CA LEU A 156 -11.27 5.35 11.85
C LEU A 156 -12.11 5.02 10.62
N ALA A 157 -13.16 5.79 10.35
CA ALA A 157 -14.01 5.59 9.18
C ALA A 157 -13.21 5.70 7.86
N PHE A 158 -12.32 6.68 7.77
CA PHE A 158 -11.40 6.82 6.64
C PHE A 158 -10.44 5.63 6.51
N LEU A 159 -9.88 5.13 7.60
CA LEU A 159 -9.00 3.96 7.54
C LEU A 159 -9.76 2.69 7.15
N PHE A 160 -11.00 2.50 7.60
CA PHE A 160 -11.84 1.40 7.12
C PHE A 160 -12.21 1.53 5.64
N LEU A 161 -12.42 2.75 5.14
CA LEU A 161 -12.55 3.00 3.70
C LEU A 161 -11.29 2.53 2.96
N ALA A 162 -10.10 2.83 3.48
CA ALA A 162 -8.85 2.35 2.91
C ALA A 162 -8.77 0.81 2.91
N VAL A 163 -9.14 0.15 4.01
CA VAL A 163 -9.18 -1.32 4.08
C VAL A 163 -10.09 -1.90 2.99
N VAL A 164 -11.31 -1.38 2.85
CA VAL A 164 -12.26 -1.84 1.81
C VAL A 164 -11.72 -1.56 0.41
N ALA A 165 -11.10 -0.39 0.20
CA ALA A 165 -10.52 -0.01 -1.07
C ALA A 165 -9.37 -0.95 -1.49
N ALA A 166 -8.49 -1.31 -0.55
CA ALA A 166 -7.39 -2.26 -0.79
C ALA A 166 -7.88 -3.66 -1.17
N LEU A 167 -9.02 -4.10 -0.60
CA LEU A 167 -9.67 -5.37 -0.99
C LEU A 167 -10.21 -5.30 -2.43
N GLY A 168 -10.80 -4.17 -2.81
CA GLY A 168 -11.23 -3.92 -4.19
C GLY A 168 -10.05 -3.90 -5.17
N PHE A 169 -8.98 -3.16 -4.84
CA PHE A 169 -7.73 -3.13 -5.61
C PHE A 169 -7.17 -4.53 -5.82
N SER A 170 -7.11 -5.33 -4.74
CA SER A 170 -6.64 -6.71 -4.78
C SER A 170 -7.37 -7.53 -5.86
N VAL A 171 -8.71 -7.48 -5.92
CA VAL A 171 -9.46 -8.20 -6.97
C VAL A 171 -9.15 -7.67 -8.35
N VAL A 172 -9.15 -6.35 -8.50
CA VAL A 172 -9.06 -5.68 -9.80
C VAL A 172 -7.68 -5.87 -10.41
N VAL A 173 -6.62 -5.77 -9.63
CA VAL A 173 -5.24 -5.91 -10.12
C VAL A 173 -4.96 -7.29 -10.71
N LYS A 174 -5.59 -8.36 -10.17
CA LYS A 174 -5.50 -9.71 -10.74
C LYS A 174 -6.24 -9.89 -12.06
N ARG A 175 -7.17 -8.99 -12.38
CA ARG A 175 -7.93 -9.00 -13.65
C ARG A 175 -7.26 -8.16 -14.74
N ILE A 176 -6.21 -7.41 -14.41
CA ILE A 176 -5.41 -6.68 -15.40
C ILE A 176 -4.69 -7.68 -16.31
N PRO A 177 -4.82 -7.55 -17.65
CA PRO A 177 -4.14 -8.46 -18.58
C PRO A 177 -2.62 -8.50 -18.40
N GLU A 178 -2.04 -9.71 -18.33
CA GLU A 178 -0.60 -9.91 -18.04
C GLU A 178 0.35 -9.36 -19.12
N ASN A 179 -0.17 -9.11 -20.34
CA ASN A 179 0.59 -8.54 -21.44
C ASN A 179 0.95 -7.05 -21.23
N TYR A 180 0.30 -6.37 -20.28
CA TYR A 180 0.73 -5.05 -19.85
C TYR A 180 1.95 -5.14 -18.94
N SER A 181 2.95 -4.31 -19.18
CA SER A 181 4.11 -4.24 -18.27
C SER A 181 3.68 -3.65 -16.93
N VAL A 182 4.35 -4.03 -15.83
CA VAL A 182 4.05 -3.46 -14.50
C VAL A 182 4.21 -1.93 -14.50
N PHE A 183 5.21 -1.40 -15.20
CA PHE A 183 5.41 0.03 -15.38
C PHE A 183 4.21 0.71 -16.03
N THR A 184 3.65 0.11 -17.09
CA THR A 184 2.43 0.60 -17.74
C THR A 184 1.24 0.60 -16.78
N VAL A 185 1.10 -0.46 -15.96
CA VAL A 185 0.02 -0.55 -14.97
C VAL A 185 0.11 0.58 -13.96
N ILE A 186 1.27 0.79 -13.34
CA ILE A 186 1.44 1.83 -12.33
C ILE A 186 1.37 3.24 -12.92
N PHE A 187 1.86 3.44 -14.14
CA PHE A 187 1.75 4.71 -14.85
C PHE A 187 0.29 5.10 -15.03
N TYR A 188 -0.55 4.23 -15.61
CA TYR A 188 -1.98 4.54 -15.80
C TYR A 188 -2.74 4.60 -14.48
N GLN A 189 -2.41 3.77 -13.51
CA GLN A 189 -2.99 3.81 -12.17
C GLN A 189 -2.80 5.19 -11.52
N ASN A 190 -1.58 5.75 -11.55
CA ASN A 190 -1.29 7.06 -10.98
C ASN A 190 -1.76 8.22 -11.88
N LEU A 191 -1.70 8.08 -13.21
CA LEU A 191 -2.22 9.07 -14.15
C LEU A 191 -3.72 9.27 -13.96
N ILE A 192 -4.50 8.18 -14.01
CA ILE A 192 -5.95 8.23 -13.80
C ILE A 192 -6.25 8.71 -12.38
N GLY A 193 -5.48 8.24 -11.39
CA GLY A 193 -5.57 8.75 -10.01
C GLY A 193 -5.44 10.27 -9.94
N ALA A 194 -4.40 10.85 -10.54
CA ALA A 194 -4.20 12.29 -10.57
C ALA A 194 -5.38 13.01 -11.25
N PHE A 195 -5.94 12.46 -12.33
CA PHE A 195 -7.14 13.01 -12.96
C PHE A 195 -8.39 12.93 -12.08
N LEU A 196 -8.56 11.87 -11.28
CA LEU A 196 -9.67 11.74 -10.33
C LEU A 196 -9.54 12.75 -9.18
N PHE A 197 -8.32 13.07 -8.75
CA PHE A 197 -8.06 14.06 -7.69
C PHE A 197 -8.04 15.51 -8.19
N LEU A 198 -7.72 15.75 -9.46
CA LEU A 198 -7.66 17.09 -10.04
C LEU A 198 -8.91 17.94 -9.77
N PRO A 199 -10.16 17.49 -10.04
CA PRO A 199 -11.34 18.30 -9.74
C PRO A 199 -11.50 18.58 -8.25
N LEU A 200 -11.13 17.65 -7.36
CA LEU A 200 -11.20 17.88 -5.92
C LEU A 200 -10.21 18.96 -5.48
N VAL A 201 -9.00 18.94 -6.03
CA VAL A 201 -8.01 20.00 -5.78
C VAL A 201 -8.50 21.35 -6.28
N LEU A 202 -9.00 21.41 -7.53
CA LEU A 202 -9.46 22.66 -8.13
C LEU A 202 -10.65 23.29 -7.39
N ILE A 203 -11.57 22.46 -6.87
CA ILE A 203 -12.79 22.93 -6.20
C ILE A 203 -12.54 23.25 -4.73
N PHE A 204 -11.78 22.41 -4.00
CA PHE A 204 -11.72 22.47 -2.54
C PHE A 204 -10.38 22.98 -1.98
N ASN A 205 -9.27 22.86 -2.70
CA ASN A 205 -7.94 23.12 -2.14
C ASN A 205 -7.07 24.07 -2.98
N LEU A 206 -7.58 24.62 -4.10
CA LEU A 206 -6.78 25.47 -4.97
C LEU A 206 -6.29 26.74 -4.26
N ASN A 207 -7.17 27.42 -3.53
CA ASN A 207 -6.80 28.62 -2.80
C ASN A 207 -5.76 28.33 -1.71
N GLU A 208 -5.95 27.25 -0.95
CA GLU A 208 -4.99 26.80 0.07
C GLU A 208 -3.62 26.50 -0.55
N ILE A 209 -3.56 25.82 -1.70
CA ILE A 209 -2.29 25.55 -2.39
C ILE A 209 -1.61 26.86 -2.83
N ILE A 210 -2.38 27.84 -3.32
CA ILE A 210 -1.84 29.13 -3.76
C ILE A 210 -1.31 29.92 -2.55
N GLU A 211 -2.05 29.94 -1.44
CA GLU A 211 -1.68 30.64 -0.21
C GLU A 211 -0.45 30.01 0.47
N THR A 212 -0.42 28.68 0.60
CA THR A 212 0.73 27.94 1.14
C THR A 212 1.96 28.10 0.24
N GLY A 213 1.76 28.12 -1.08
CA GLY A 213 2.84 28.26 -2.05
C GLY A 213 3.84 27.11 -2.00
N PHE A 214 5.09 27.39 -2.36
CA PHE A 214 6.16 26.40 -2.39
C PHE A 214 6.86 26.28 -1.03
N VAL A 215 6.71 25.12 -0.39
CA VAL A 215 7.39 24.79 0.87
C VAL A 215 8.54 23.81 0.63
N LYS A 216 9.78 24.27 0.83
CA LYS A 216 11.02 23.50 0.55
C LYS A 216 11.08 22.21 1.36
N GLU A 217 10.65 22.25 2.61
CA GLU A 217 10.66 21.16 3.58
C GLU A 217 9.76 20.00 3.12
N ALA A 218 8.65 20.30 2.44
CA ALA A 218 7.68 19.33 1.96
C ALA A 218 8.08 18.69 0.62
N VAL A 219 8.94 19.33 -0.18
CA VAL A 219 9.31 18.85 -1.53
C VAL A 219 9.90 17.44 -1.50
N LEU A 220 10.92 17.22 -0.67
CA LEU A 220 11.61 15.93 -0.63
C LEU A 220 10.69 14.80 -0.12
N PRO A 221 9.91 14.97 0.96
CA PRO A 221 8.88 13.99 1.35
C PRO A 221 7.90 13.66 0.22
N ILE A 222 7.36 14.66 -0.49
CA ILE A 222 6.39 14.44 -1.57
C ILE A 222 7.05 13.70 -2.76
N ILE A 223 8.28 14.05 -3.11
CA ILE A 223 9.04 13.32 -4.15
C ILE A 223 9.23 11.86 -3.72
N LYS A 224 9.61 11.62 -2.46
CA LYS A 224 9.80 10.26 -1.95
C LYS A 224 8.50 9.46 -1.96
N LEU A 225 7.37 10.09 -1.60
CA LEU A 225 6.04 9.49 -1.71
C LEU A 225 5.69 9.12 -3.16
N GLY A 226 5.93 10.01 -4.12
CA GLY A 226 5.63 9.74 -5.53
C GLY A 226 6.50 8.63 -6.13
N VAL A 227 7.81 8.71 -5.90
CA VAL A 227 8.78 7.78 -6.50
C VAL A 227 8.82 6.44 -5.76
N PHE A 228 9.07 6.44 -4.46
CA PHE A 228 9.29 5.18 -3.74
C PHE A 228 7.97 4.51 -3.36
N ALA A 229 7.02 5.25 -2.78
CA ALA A 229 5.78 4.65 -2.28
C ALA A 229 4.71 4.46 -3.37
N SER A 230 4.54 5.43 -4.28
CA SER A 230 3.51 5.40 -5.33
C SER A 230 3.97 4.79 -6.66
N SER A 231 5.27 4.64 -6.88
CA SER A 231 5.83 3.93 -8.05
C SER A 231 6.47 2.60 -7.67
N LEU A 232 7.64 2.64 -7.02
CA LEU A 232 8.48 1.45 -6.84
C LEU A 232 7.84 0.39 -5.94
N ALA A 233 7.23 0.77 -4.81
CA ALA A 233 6.57 -0.17 -3.91
C ALA A 233 5.43 -0.92 -4.63
N PHE A 234 4.55 -0.21 -5.35
CA PHE A 234 3.51 -0.84 -6.15
C PHE A 234 4.07 -1.69 -7.28
N MET A 235 5.17 -1.27 -7.94
CA MET A 235 5.81 -2.10 -8.95
C MET A 235 6.28 -3.43 -8.37
N PHE A 236 6.94 -3.40 -7.22
CA PHE A 236 7.42 -4.60 -6.55
C PHE A 236 6.26 -5.50 -6.10
N TYR A 237 5.22 -4.90 -5.52
CA TYR A 237 4.04 -5.60 -5.05
C TYR A 237 3.22 -6.23 -6.20
N ILE A 238 2.86 -5.47 -7.24
CA ILE A 238 2.14 -6.00 -8.41
C ILE A 238 2.98 -7.03 -9.16
N ASN A 239 4.29 -6.84 -9.25
CA ASN A 239 5.14 -7.85 -9.86
C ASN A 239 5.10 -9.16 -9.08
N ALA A 240 5.18 -9.12 -7.74
CA ALA A 240 5.05 -10.30 -6.90
C ALA A 240 3.67 -10.98 -7.07
N LEU A 241 2.59 -10.20 -7.19
CA LEU A 241 1.25 -10.72 -7.44
C LEU A 241 1.11 -11.53 -8.74
N ARG A 242 1.99 -11.37 -9.74
CA ARG A 242 1.97 -12.23 -10.94
C ARG A 242 2.38 -13.68 -10.65
N TYR A 243 3.04 -13.93 -9.53
CA TYR A 243 3.65 -15.21 -9.22
C TYR A 243 3.11 -15.87 -7.95
N MET A 244 2.24 -15.18 -7.20
CA MET A 244 1.59 -15.72 -5.99
C MET A 244 0.15 -15.24 -5.84
N ASN A 245 -0.62 -15.98 -5.04
CA ASN A 245 -1.99 -15.65 -4.66
C ASN A 245 -2.04 -14.36 -3.84
N ILE A 246 -3.14 -13.62 -3.92
CA ILE A 246 -3.26 -12.33 -3.21
C ILE A 246 -3.13 -12.52 -1.72
N SER A 247 -3.83 -13.50 -1.13
CA SER A 247 -3.78 -13.73 0.32
C SER A 247 -2.36 -13.96 0.85
N LYS A 248 -1.47 -14.52 0.01
CA LYS A 248 -0.06 -14.73 0.35
C LYS A 248 0.78 -13.47 0.22
N ALA A 249 0.44 -12.57 -0.70
CA ALA A 249 1.12 -11.28 -0.84
C ALA A 249 0.62 -10.27 0.21
N ASN A 250 -0.69 -10.17 0.43
CA ASN A 250 -1.28 -9.21 1.36
C ASN A 250 -0.81 -9.44 2.80
N ILE A 251 -0.58 -10.68 3.25
CA ILE A 251 -0.06 -10.88 4.62
C ILE A 251 1.28 -10.17 4.88
N PHE A 252 2.08 -9.87 3.84
CA PHE A 252 3.30 -9.08 4.00
C PHE A 252 3.00 -7.66 4.47
N THR A 253 1.81 -7.10 4.27
CA THR A 253 1.45 -5.77 4.78
C THR A 253 1.54 -5.70 6.31
N ASN A 254 1.41 -6.82 7.01
CA ASN A 254 1.63 -6.87 8.46
C ASN A 254 3.09 -6.62 8.86
N MET A 255 4.04 -6.71 7.92
CA MET A 255 5.44 -6.28 8.15
C MET A 255 5.58 -4.75 8.19
N ILE A 256 4.60 -3.98 7.71
CA ILE A 256 4.67 -2.52 7.71
C ILE A 256 4.78 -2.00 9.16
N PRO A 257 3.92 -2.37 10.13
CA PRO A 257 4.12 -2.02 11.54
C PRO A 257 5.50 -2.39 12.10
N VAL A 258 6.03 -3.56 11.72
CA VAL A 258 7.37 -4.00 12.14
C VAL A 258 8.45 -3.03 11.65
N PHE A 259 8.40 -2.68 10.36
CA PHE A 259 9.34 -1.69 9.81
C PHE A 259 9.13 -0.31 10.43
N THR A 260 7.90 0.13 10.65
CA THR A 260 7.61 1.41 11.32
C THR A 260 8.26 1.47 12.70
N ILE A 261 8.14 0.42 13.53
CA ILE A 261 8.79 0.37 14.85
C ILE A 261 10.32 0.46 14.72
N ILE A 262 10.91 -0.31 13.80
CA ILE A 262 12.37 -0.33 13.62
C ILE A 262 12.87 1.04 13.15
N ILE A 263 12.14 1.68 12.24
CA ILE A 263 12.46 3.01 11.73
C ILE A 263 12.29 4.06 12.85
N SER A 264 11.20 4.02 13.62
CA SER A 264 11.00 4.94 14.74
C SER A 264 12.07 4.78 15.81
N TRP A 265 12.49 3.56 16.15
CA TRP A 265 13.62 3.34 17.06
C TRP A 265 14.92 3.94 16.50
N TYR A 266 15.22 3.71 15.23
CA TYR A 266 16.47 4.19 14.61
C TYR A 266 16.49 5.71 14.39
N VAL A 267 15.38 6.30 13.97
CA VAL A 267 15.30 7.72 13.57
C VAL A 267 14.89 8.62 14.74
N LEU A 268 13.93 8.16 15.56
CA LEU A 268 13.36 8.96 16.66
C LEU A 268 13.90 8.56 18.03
N GLY A 269 14.68 7.47 18.12
CA GLY A 269 15.22 6.98 19.40
C GLY A 269 14.17 6.33 20.31
N GLU A 270 13.00 5.96 19.78
CA GLU A 270 11.93 5.34 20.58
C GLU A 270 12.33 3.98 21.13
N ALA A 271 12.20 3.77 22.44
CA ALA A 271 12.51 2.47 23.04
C ALA A 271 11.66 1.31 22.46
N ILE A 272 12.33 0.20 22.17
CA ILE A 272 11.70 -1.07 21.82
C ILE A 272 11.56 -1.89 23.11
N ASP A 273 10.34 -2.00 23.61
CA ASP A 273 10.04 -2.83 24.77
C ASP A 273 9.84 -4.32 24.40
N THR A 274 9.74 -5.17 25.42
CA THR A 274 9.56 -6.62 25.26
C THR A 274 8.30 -6.98 24.48
N LYS A 275 7.21 -6.19 24.57
CA LYS A 275 5.96 -6.46 23.83
C LYS A 275 6.16 -6.19 22.34
N LYS A 276 6.81 -5.09 21.98
CA LYS A 276 7.19 -4.80 20.59
C LYS A 276 8.04 -5.93 20.00
N ILE A 277 9.02 -6.45 20.74
CA ILE A 277 9.85 -7.59 20.31
C ILE A 277 9.00 -8.85 20.08
N LEU A 278 8.15 -9.22 21.04
CA LEU A 278 7.28 -10.40 20.92
C LEU A 278 6.31 -10.28 19.73
N GLY A 279 5.71 -9.10 19.55
CA GLY A 279 4.81 -8.87 18.43
C GLY A 279 5.52 -8.93 17.07
N ILE A 280 6.75 -8.40 16.96
CA ILE A 280 7.60 -8.57 15.76
C ILE A 280 7.82 -10.06 15.47
N ILE A 281 8.17 -10.87 16.47
CA ILE A 281 8.38 -12.31 16.31
C ILE A 281 7.11 -13.00 15.80
N PHE A 282 5.94 -12.66 16.35
CA PHE A 282 4.66 -13.20 15.89
C PHE A 282 4.32 -12.77 14.47
N VAL A 283 4.50 -11.50 14.11
CA VAL A 283 4.30 -11.02 12.73
C VAL A 283 5.14 -11.83 11.75
N LEU A 284 6.45 -11.93 12.00
CA LEU A 284 7.38 -12.62 11.11
C LEU A 284 7.08 -14.12 11.01
N SER A 285 6.76 -14.76 12.14
CA SER A 285 6.38 -16.18 12.19
C SER A 285 5.08 -16.44 11.42
N GLY A 286 4.07 -15.58 11.60
CA GLY A 286 2.80 -15.69 10.87
C GLY A 286 2.97 -15.49 9.36
N VAL A 287 3.77 -14.49 8.95
CA VAL A 287 4.15 -14.29 7.54
C VAL A 287 4.82 -15.54 7.00
N PHE A 288 5.81 -16.12 7.70
CA PHE A 288 6.51 -17.33 7.27
C PHE A 288 5.57 -18.54 7.15
N ILE A 289 4.78 -18.83 8.20
CA ILE A 289 3.82 -19.95 8.24
C ILE A 289 2.82 -19.86 7.10
N SER A 290 2.33 -18.66 6.78
CA SER A 290 1.35 -18.47 5.70
C SER A 290 1.86 -18.87 4.31
N GLN A 291 3.18 -18.95 4.14
CA GLN A 291 3.80 -19.35 2.87
C GLN A 291 3.85 -20.87 2.70
N ILE A 292 3.72 -21.64 3.80
CA ILE A 292 3.77 -23.11 3.82
C ILE A 292 2.54 -23.71 3.09
N GLY A 293 2.75 -24.81 2.35
CA GLY A 293 1.65 -25.54 1.69
C GLY A 293 1.17 -24.97 0.36
N SER A 294 2.07 -24.38 -0.43
CA SER A 294 1.74 -23.75 -1.72
C SER A 294 1.41 -24.78 -2.83
N LYS A 295 0.16 -25.23 -2.92
CA LYS A 295 -0.38 -25.72 -4.21
C LYS A 295 -0.92 -24.52 -4.99
N LYS A 296 -0.40 -24.31 -6.20
CA LYS A 296 -0.92 -23.33 -7.15
C LYS A 296 -2.45 -23.48 -7.24
N ALA A 297 -3.17 -22.36 -7.15
CA ALA A 297 -4.44 -22.29 -7.87
C ALA A 297 -4.09 -22.44 -9.35
N SER A 298 -4.51 -23.55 -9.96
CA SER A 298 -4.54 -23.66 -11.42
C SER A 298 -5.50 -22.59 -11.92
N ILE A 299 -4.96 -21.51 -12.48
CA ILE A 299 -5.75 -20.57 -13.28
C ILE A 299 -6.14 -21.38 -14.51
N LYS A 300 -7.40 -21.80 -14.58
CA LYS A 300 -8.04 -22.30 -15.81
C LYS A 300 -8.46 -21.11 -16.63
#